data_AF-A0A246ACL0-F1
#
_entry.id   AF-A0A246ACL0-F1
#
_cell.length_a   1.000
_cell.length_b   1.000
_cell.length_c   1.000
_cell.angle_alpha   90.00
_cell.angle_beta   90.00
_cell.angle_gamma   90.00
#
_symmetry.space_group_name_H-M   'P 1'
#
loop_
_entity.id
_entity.type
_entity.pdbx_description
1 polymer ?
#
loop_
_entity_poly.entity_id
_entity_poly.type
_entity_poly.pdbx_seq_one_letter_code
_entity_poly.pdbx_strand_id
1 'polypeptide(L)'
;MKKQILLFLIIVILSGCKDEFKSIQPSPLTKPQKQATTAALAAAAPDVYIPMELRSNDFNNSASTWSWSRSRSSDHFIVFWAKGYGSNDPNSTAVPAAYRVNITDLLSKAEGFFQLNVTELGFANLATSKLNKYKMMIFINYQTEWLATGSGYDNVIGALWVSPATMQPVGHVIGHEIGHSFQYQVFADQGVGGFRYGFGGNGGNGFWEQTANFQGFQSYPSTVFTAYDFTVYKDNYHRHVHHEWYRYASYFILYYWEFKRGRNFVGRLWRESRQPEDPIQAYMRLNGIDVATFNGEIYDQAVRFVTWDIPSLRSYGANYHGAQTWNYTRLTDGSYQVAYNRAPGTTGYNVIPLTVPAAGTVVSTVFTGMVNALGYNQVANPARAGWRHGYVAILSTGERRYSGMWTNNATSSFTVPAGTVKLWYVVTGAPTTYAPHPWDENEANDDQWPYKVKFTNSSVL
;
A
#
# COMPACT_ATOMS: atom_id res chain seq x y z
N MET A 1 19.53 -53.75 -31.29
CA MET A 1 20.44 -52.59 -31.19
C MET A 1 19.75 -51.37 -31.79
N LYS A 2 19.68 -50.28 -31.01
CA LYS A 2 19.30 -48.89 -31.36
C LYS A 2 17.96 -48.68 -32.09
N LYS A 3 16.93 -48.32 -31.30
CA LYS A 3 15.75 -47.56 -31.74
C LYS A 3 16.16 -46.10 -31.99
N GLN A 4 15.91 -45.59 -33.19
CA GLN A 4 15.74 -44.16 -33.45
C GLN A 4 14.40 -44.02 -34.17
N ILE A 5 13.42 -43.43 -33.48
CA ILE A 5 12.16 -42.98 -34.08
C ILE A 5 12.19 -41.46 -34.01
N LEU A 6 12.23 -40.89 -35.21
CA LEU A 6 12.03 -39.50 -35.56
C LEU A 6 10.58 -39.13 -35.23
N LEU A 7 10.35 -38.08 -34.42
CA LEU A 7 9.01 -37.52 -34.24
C LEU A 7 9.02 -36.00 -34.33
N PHE A 8 8.30 -35.55 -35.35
CA PHE A 8 7.65 -34.27 -35.65
C PHE A 8 7.84 -33.08 -34.69
N LEU A 9 8.27 -31.99 -35.33
CA LEU A 9 8.16 -30.60 -34.91
C LEU A 9 6.68 -30.21 -34.75
N ILE A 10 6.26 -29.86 -33.53
CA ILE A 10 5.03 -29.09 -33.27
C ILE A 10 5.44 -27.82 -32.55
N ILE A 11 5.16 -26.69 -33.19
CA ILE A 11 5.23 -25.33 -32.65
C ILE A 11 4.18 -25.22 -31.54
N VAL A 12 4.60 -24.89 -30.32
CA VAL A 12 3.69 -24.51 -29.22
C VAL A 12 3.99 -23.08 -28.80
N ILE A 13 2.88 -22.35 -28.73
CA ILE A 13 2.67 -20.94 -28.46
C ILE A 13 3.02 -20.60 -26.99
N LEU A 14 3.56 -19.39 -26.83
CA LEU A 14 3.72 -18.59 -25.61
C LEU A 14 2.80 -19.00 -24.44
N SER A 15 3.39 -19.41 -23.32
CA SER A 15 2.81 -19.26 -21.98
C SER A 15 3.83 -19.52 -20.87
N GLY A 16 3.86 -18.60 -19.89
CA GLY A 16 4.18 -18.93 -18.51
C GLY A 16 5.50 -18.40 -17.95
N CYS A 17 5.45 -17.24 -17.30
CA CYS A 17 6.15 -17.02 -16.03
C CYS A 17 5.19 -16.29 -15.10
N LYS A 18 4.32 -17.06 -14.45
CA LYS A 18 3.74 -16.69 -13.16
C LYS A 18 4.76 -17.15 -12.12
N ASP A 19 5.63 -16.25 -11.70
CA ASP A 19 6.39 -16.51 -10.47
C ASP A 19 5.46 -16.23 -9.30
N GLU A 20 4.97 -17.32 -8.71
CA GLU A 20 4.33 -17.33 -7.40
C GLU A 20 5.34 -16.81 -6.37
N PHE A 21 5.19 -15.55 -5.98
CA PHE A 21 5.67 -15.09 -4.68
C PHE A 21 4.96 -15.93 -3.61
N LYS A 22 5.63 -16.96 -3.11
CA LYS A 22 5.19 -17.65 -1.90
C LYS A 22 5.13 -16.63 -0.77
N SER A 23 3.92 -16.29 -0.34
CA SER A 23 3.71 -15.55 0.88
C SER A 23 4.33 -16.32 2.04
N ILE A 24 5.35 -15.76 2.67
CA ILE A 24 5.81 -16.24 3.97
C ILE A 24 4.73 -15.81 4.96
N GLN A 25 3.78 -16.71 5.22
CA GLN A 25 2.86 -16.58 6.33
C GLN A 25 3.70 -16.45 7.62
N PRO A 26 3.39 -15.50 8.54
CA PRO A 26 3.98 -15.53 9.85
C PRO A 26 3.64 -16.88 10.50
N SER A 27 4.68 -17.63 10.89
CA SER A 27 4.51 -18.92 11.56
C SER A 27 3.66 -18.74 12.84
N PRO A 28 2.81 -19.72 13.21
CA PRO A 28 2.09 -19.68 14.47
C PRO A 28 3.09 -19.59 15.62
N LEU A 29 2.89 -18.62 16.51
CA LEU A 29 3.64 -18.47 17.76
C LEU A 29 3.59 -19.79 18.55
N THR A 30 4.70 -20.54 18.55
CA THR A 30 4.86 -21.71 19.41
C THR A 30 5.16 -21.29 20.85
N LYS A 31 4.47 -21.97 21.78
CA LYS A 31 4.43 -21.82 23.24
C LYS A 31 5.81 -21.77 23.94
N PRO A 32 5.89 -21.21 25.17
CA PRO A 32 7.16 -20.82 25.79
C PRO A 32 7.98 -22.04 26.22
N GLN A 33 9.23 -22.11 25.75
CA GLN A 33 10.20 -23.11 26.21
C GLN A 33 11.14 -22.53 27.27
N LYS A 34 11.07 -23.20 28.44
CA LYS A 34 12.04 -23.39 29.53
C LYS A 34 13.20 -22.40 29.66
N GLN A 35 13.15 -21.69 30.78
CA GLN A 35 14.16 -20.82 31.38
C GLN A 35 15.56 -21.47 31.35
N ALA A 36 16.45 -20.91 30.53
CA ALA A 36 17.87 -21.24 30.53
C ALA A 36 18.62 -20.29 31.48
N THR A 37 19.51 -20.88 32.27
CA THR A 37 20.29 -20.28 33.35
C THR A 37 21.22 -19.16 32.89
N THR A 38 21.38 -18.17 33.77
CA THR A 38 22.22 -16.97 33.65
C THR A 38 23.68 -17.28 33.29
N ALA A 39 23.99 -17.24 32.00
CA ALA A 39 25.34 -17.06 31.49
C ALA A 39 25.55 -15.57 31.15
N ALA A 40 26.75 -15.07 31.41
CA ALA A 40 27.11 -13.65 31.40
C ALA A 40 26.59 -12.90 30.16
N LEU A 41 25.72 -11.91 30.39
CA LEU A 41 25.27 -10.97 29.38
C LEU A 41 26.49 -10.17 28.90
N ALA A 42 26.86 -10.34 27.62
CA ALA A 42 27.77 -9.43 26.94
C ALA A 42 27.24 -8.00 27.12
N ALA A 43 28.07 -7.09 27.62
CA ALA A 43 27.69 -5.69 27.75
C ALA A 43 27.40 -5.14 26.35
N ALA A 44 26.12 -4.89 26.06
CA ALA A 44 25.73 -4.18 24.86
C ALA A 44 26.37 -2.78 24.88
N ALA A 45 26.68 -2.22 23.71
CA ALA A 45 26.85 -0.78 23.63
C ALA A 45 25.62 -0.11 24.28
N PRO A 46 25.79 0.98 25.06
CA PRO A 46 24.64 1.69 25.61
C PRO A 46 23.67 1.93 24.45
N ASP A 47 22.41 1.55 24.67
CA ASP A 47 21.31 1.74 23.72
C ASP A 47 21.18 0.68 22.59
N VAL A 48 21.80 -0.49 22.68
CA VAL A 48 21.49 -1.64 21.81
C VAL A 48 20.78 -2.75 22.58
N TYR A 49 19.53 -3.05 22.22
CA TYR A 49 18.82 -4.22 22.73
C TYR A 49 19.41 -5.49 22.12
N ILE A 50 19.63 -6.55 22.92
CA ILE A 50 20.05 -7.86 22.42
C ILE A 50 18.84 -8.81 22.39
N PRO A 51 18.29 -9.10 21.19
CA PRO A 51 17.15 -9.99 21.01
C PRO A 51 17.36 -11.38 21.59
N MET A 52 16.28 -12.04 21.99
CA MET A 52 16.30 -13.39 22.54
C MET A 52 17.03 -14.38 21.62
N GLU A 53 16.77 -14.32 20.32
CA GLU A 53 17.37 -15.19 19.30
C GLU A 53 18.87 -14.94 19.07
N LEU A 54 19.37 -13.76 19.47
CA LEU A 54 20.76 -13.37 19.30
C LEU A 54 21.59 -13.49 20.59
N ARG A 55 21.02 -13.94 21.71
CA ARG A 55 21.75 -14.09 22.98
C ARG A 55 22.87 -15.14 22.95
N SER A 56 22.76 -16.12 22.04
CA SER A 56 23.83 -17.11 21.82
C SER A 56 24.92 -16.61 20.87
N ASN A 57 24.71 -15.48 20.17
CA ASN A 57 25.73 -14.85 19.34
C ASN A 57 26.68 -14.04 20.21
N ASP A 58 27.94 -14.47 20.33
CA ASP A 58 28.96 -13.68 21.00
C ASP A 58 29.40 -12.51 20.10
N PHE A 59 28.85 -11.32 20.35
CA PHE A 59 29.15 -10.12 19.55
C PHE A 59 30.59 -9.62 19.71
N ASN A 60 31.30 -10.01 20.78
CA ASN A 60 32.71 -9.66 20.97
C ASN A 60 33.65 -10.58 20.19
N ASN A 61 33.16 -11.73 19.72
CA ASN A 61 33.92 -12.65 18.89
C ASN A 61 33.75 -12.30 17.41
N SER A 62 34.85 -11.93 16.75
CA SER A 62 34.85 -11.62 15.31
C SER A 62 34.48 -12.82 14.43
N ALA A 63 34.54 -14.05 14.94
CA ALA A 63 34.11 -15.25 14.20
C ALA A 63 32.59 -15.50 14.22
N SER A 64 31.85 -14.86 15.13
CA SER A 64 30.38 -14.92 15.18
C SER A 64 29.75 -14.37 13.91
N THR A 65 28.50 -14.71 13.62
CA THR A 65 27.79 -14.17 12.44
C THR A 65 27.75 -12.64 12.51
N TRP A 66 27.34 -12.11 13.67
CA TRP A 66 27.30 -10.67 13.97
C TRP A 66 28.34 -10.32 15.02
N SER A 67 29.06 -9.22 14.83
CA SER A 67 30.10 -8.76 15.77
C SER A 67 30.14 -7.24 15.83
N TRP A 68 30.49 -6.68 16.98
CA TRP A 68 30.71 -5.24 17.16
C TRP A 68 31.80 -4.70 16.22
N SER A 69 32.81 -5.52 15.92
CA SER A 69 33.87 -5.19 14.96
C SER A 69 33.38 -5.01 13.52
N ARG A 70 32.20 -5.56 13.19
CA ARG A 70 31.50 -5.44 11.91
C ARG A 70 30.17 -4.72 12.09
N SER A 71 30.24 -3.57 12.74
CA SER A 71 29.08 -2.72 12.94
C SER A 71 29.41 -1.24 12.80
N ARG A 72 28.38 -0.44 12.51
CA ARG A 72 28.43 1.02 12.54
C ARG A 72 27.07 1.56 12.97
N SER A 73 27.06 2.58 13.81
CA SER A 73 25.83 3.20 14.30
C SER A 73 25.72 4.67 13.90
N SER A 74 24.48 5.13 13.86
CA SER A 74 24.05 6.53 13.90
C SER A 74 23.29 6.78 15.21
N ASP A 75 22.54 7.87 15.32
CA ASP A 75 21.78 8.21 16.53
C ASP A 75 20.67 7.20 16.83
N HIS A 76 19.93 6.76 15.81
CA HIS A 76 18.77 5.89 15.99
C HIS A 76 18.95 4.48 15.43
N PHE A 77 20.04 4.21 14.70
CA PHE A 77 20.29 2.90 14.09
C PHE A 77 21.65 2.32 14.46
N ILE A 78 21.71 0.99 14.46
CA ILE A 78 22.95 0.22 14.37
C ILE A 78 22.86 -0.76 13.21
N VAL A 79 23.88 -0.75 12.36
CA VAL A 79 24.04 -1.68 11.25
C VAL A 79 25.07 -2.71 11.62
N PHE A 80 24.74 -3.99 11.47
CA PHE A 80 25.67 -5.11 11.49
C PHE A 80 25.78 -5.71 10.09
N TRP A 81 26.97 -6.20 9.74
CA TRP A 81 27.15 -6.97 8.50
C TRP A 81 27.78 -8.33 8.78
N ALA A 82 27.36 -9.32 7.99
CA ALA A 82 27.65 -10.73 8.25
C ALA A 82 29.15 -11.04 8.14
N LYS A 83 29.59 -12.13 8.77
CA LYS A 83 30.99 -12.60 8.76
C LYS A 83 31.63 -12.76 7.39
N GLY A 84 30.85 -12.91 6.31
CA GLY A 84 31.35 -13.04 4.93
C GLY A 84 32.14 -11.82 4.44
N TYR A 85 31.93 -10.64 5.02
CA TYR A 85 32.74 -9.44 4.72
C TYR A 85 34.16 -9.50 5.31
N GLY A 86 34.45 -10.43 6.23
CA GLY A 86 35.73 -10.51 6.92
C GLY A 86 36.03 -9.24 7.75
N SER A 87 37.23 -8.70 7.61
CA SER A 87 37.62 -7.42 8.23
C SER A 87 37.34 -6.20 7.34
N ASN A 88 36.74 -6.40 6.16
CA ASN A 88 36.54 -5.31 5.21
C ASN A 88 35.34 -4.45 5.58
N ASP A 89 35.47 -3.15 5.37
CA ASP A 89 34.33 -2.25 5.25
C ASP A 89 33.45 -2.70 4.07
N PRO A 90 32.11 -2.77 4.21
CA PRO A 90 31.23 -3.19 3.13
C PRO A 90 31.35 -2.37 1.84
N ASN A 91 31.84 -1.12 1.88
CA ASN A 91 32.05 -0.29 0.70
C ASN A 91 33.48 -0.40 0.13
N SER A 92 34.35 -1.22 0.73
CA SER A 92 35.74 -1.39 0.30
C SER A 92 35.83 -1.96 -1.12
N THR A 93 36.85 -1.53 -1.86
CA THR A 93 37.17 -2.13 -3.17
C THR A 93 37.60 -3.59 -3.06
N ALA A 94 38.02 -4.06 -1.87
CA ALA A 94 38.33 -5.45 -1.58
C ALA A 94 37.07 -6.36 -1.49
N VAL A 95 35.89 -5.77 -1.29
CA VAL A 95 34.61 -6.50 -1.35
C VAL A 95 34.18 -6.60 -2.81
N PRO A 96 33.71 -7.76 -3.32
CA PRO A 96 33.19 -7.85 -4.68
C PRO A 96 31.98 -6.92 -4.88
N ALA A 97 31.86 -6.31 -6.05
CA ALA A 97 30.86 -5.26 -6.31
C ALA A 97 29.41 -5.67 -5.95
N ALA A 98 29.04 -6.93 -6.22
CA ALA A 98 27.71 -7.47 -5.90
C ALA A 98 27.37 -7.46 -4.40
N TYR A 99 28.37 -7.41 -3.51
CA TYR A 99 28.18 -7.37 -2.07
C TYR A 99 28.44 -5.99 -1.45
N ARG A 100 28.86 -5.00 -2.24
CA ARG A 100 29.25 -3.70 -1.69
C ARG A 100 28.05 -2.93 -1.16
N VAL A 101 28.20 -2.30 -0.01
CA VAL A 101 27.17 -1.42 0.54
C VAL A 101 27.82 -0.19 1.12
N ASN A 102 27.35 1.00 0.73
CA ASN A 102 27.78 2.24 1.35
C ASN A 102 27.05 2.44 2.69
N ILE A 103 27.68 2.00 3.78
CA ILE A 103 27.08 2.06 5.14
C ILE A 103 26.85 3.50 5.61
N THR A 104 27.67 4.45 5.17
CA THR A 104 27.48 5.87 5.50
C THR A 104 26.23 6.44 4.83
N ASP A 105 26.03 6.15 3.54
CA ASP A 105 24.80 6.53 2.82
C ASP A 105 23.56 5.86 3.42
N LEU A 106 23.66 4.57 3.78
CA LEU A 106 22.61 3.83 4.46
C LEU A 106 22.18 4.49 5.77
N LEU A 107 23.12 4.72 6.68
CA LEU A 107 22.82 5.33 7.98
C LEU A 107 22.25 6.75 7.81
N SER A 108 22.84 7.56 6.91
CA SER A 108 22.34 8.92 6.65
C SER A 108 20.89 8.92 6.15
N LYS A 109 20.52 8.02 5.25
CA LYS A 109 19.14 7.90 4.75
C LYS A 109 18.20 7.29 5.78
N ALA A 110 18.66 6.31 6.55
CA ALA A 110 17.89 5.71 7.64
C ALA A 110 17.48 6.76 8.68
N GLU A 111 18.38 7.68 9.05
CA GLU A 111 18.06 8.82 9.92
C GLU A 111 16.97 9.73 9.30
N GLY A 112 17.03 9.99 8.00
CA GLY A 112 15.97 10.71 7.29
C GLY A 112 14.60 10.01 7.37
N PHE A 113 14.59 8.69 7.18
CA PHE A 113 13.36 7.89 7.31
C PHE A 113 12.83 7.86 8.74
N PHE A 114 13.72 7.83 9.74
CA PHE A 114 13.35 7.92 11.15
C PHE A 114 12.70 9.27 11.47
N GLN A 115 13.33 10.37 11.05
CA GLN A 115 12.77 11.71 11.22
C GLN A 115 11.38 11.79 10.60
N LEU A 116 11.21 11.41 9.33
CA LEU A 116 9.91 11.37 8.67
C LEU A 116 8.86 10.59 9.49
N ASN A 117 9.20 9.39 9.93
CA ASN A 117 8.26 8.53 10.66
C ASN A 117 7.89 9.04 12.05
N VAL A 118 8.80 9.71 12.74
CA VAL A 118 8.55 10.24 14.09
C VAL A 118 7.91 11.62 14.04
N THR A 119 8.49 12.56 13.30
CA THR A 119 8.14 13.98 13.39
C THR A 119 6.99 14.37 12.46
N GLU A 120 6.86 13.70 11.31
CA GLU A 120 5.88 14.09 10.29
C GLU A 120 4.70 13.11 10.23
N LEU A 121 4.98 11.82 10.07
CA LEU A 121 3.94 10.78 9.99
C LEU A 121 3.46 10.32 11.37
N GLY A 122 4.27 10.56 12.40
CA GLY A 122 3.92 10.38 13.80
C GLY A 122 3.81 8.95 14.28
N PHE A 123 4.41 7.94 13.64
CA PHE A 123 4.27 6.52 14.02
C PHE A 123 4.76 6.18 15.43
N ALA A 124 5.67 6.98 15.99
CA ALA A 124 6.13 6.83 17.37
C ALA A 124 6.08 8.17 18.11
N ASN A 125 5.88 8.09 19.42
CA ASN A 125 6.05 9.22 20.34
C ASN A 125 7.29 8.96 21.20
N LEU A 126 8.39 9.67 20.96
CA LEU A 126 9.67 9.42 21.64
C LEU A 126 9.61 9.60 23.16
N ALA A 127 8.64 10.37 23.69
CA ALA A 127 8.47 10.49 25.14
C ALA A 127 8.11 9.16 25.80
N THR A 128 7.43 8.27 25.08
CA THR A 128 6.96 6.97 25.59
C THR A 128 7.53 5.78 24.83
N SER A 129 8.16 6.02 23.68
CA SER A 129 8.66 4.97 22.79
C SER A 129 9.94 4.35 23.32
N LYS A 130 10.12 3.05 23.11
CA LYS A 130 11.38 2.35 23.37
C LYS A 130 12.53 2.84 22.47
N LEU A 131 12.21 3.58 21.40
CA LEU A 131 13.19 4.24 20.54
C LEU A 131 14.01 5.34 21.23
N ASN A 132 13.57 5.84 22.40
CA ASN A 132 14.39 6.76 23.21
C ASN A 132 15.51 6.06 23.98
N LYS A 133 15.47 4.73 24.03
CA LYS A 133 16.39 3.88 24.79
C LYS A 133 17.19 2.95 23.89
N TYR A 134 16.60 2.48 22.80
CA TYR A 134 17.23 1.49 21.92
C TYR A 134 17.28 1.96 20.48
N LYS A 135 18.41 1.69 19.82
CA LYS A 135 18.58 1.85 18.37
C LYS A 135 17.88 0.72 17.63
N MET A 136 17.22 1.06 16.51
CA MET A 136 16.75 0.05 15.56
C MET A 136 17.94 -0.68 14.92
N MET A 137 17.75 -1.96 14.59
CA MET A 137 18.84 -2.82 14.12
C MET A 137 18.71 -3.10 12.62
N ILE A 138 19.80 -3.00 11.88
CA ILE A 138 19.87 -3.38 10.46
C ILE A 138 20.91 -4.48 10.29
N PHE A 139 20.51 -5.61 9.71
CA PHE A 139 21.38 -6.77 9.48
C PHE A 139 21.61 -7.00 7.99
N ILE A 140 22.84 -6.76 7.53
CA ILE A 140 23.25 -6.97 6.14
C ILE A 140 23.80 -8.39 5.97
N ASN A 141 23.05 -9.22 5.25
CA ASN A 141 23.44 -10.58 4.90
C ASN A 141 24.45 -10.56 3.75
N TYR A 142 25.46 -11.44 3.83
CA TYR A 142 26.44 -11.62 2.76
C TYR A 142 25.89 -12.62 1.73
N GLN A 143 24.98 -12.16 0.88
CA GLN A 143 24.30 -12.98 -0.13
C GLN A 143 23.92 -12.13 -1.35
N THR A 144 23.69 -12.77 -2.50
CA THR A 144 23.24 -12.08 -3.73
C THR A 144 21.75 -12.22 -3.97
N GLU A 145 21.12 -13.21 -3.33
CA GLU A 145 19.68 -13.42 -3.34
C GLU A 145 18.99 -12.22 -2.69
N TRP A 146 17.97 -11.70 -3.40
CA TRP A 146 17.20 -10.57 -2.92
C TRP A 146 16.56 -10.90 -1.56
N LEU A 147 16.82 -10.03 -0.60
CA LEU A 147 16.23 -10.04 0.73
C LEU A 147 16.11 -8.59 1.20
N ALA A 148 14.89 -8.19 1.49
CA ALA A 148 14.56 -7.04 2.31
C ALA A 148 13.32 -7.40 3.13
N THR A 149 13.42 -7.23 4.44
CA THR A 149 12.35 -7.52 5.37
C THR A 149 12.50 -6.60 6.57
N GLY A 150 11.44 -5.85 6.89
CA GLY A 150 11.30 -5.03 8.07
C GLY A 150 10.30 -5.66 9.03
N SER A 151 10.65 -5.68 10.31
CA SER A 151 9.77 -6.12 11.40
C SER A 151 10.38 -5.65 12.73
N GLY A 152 10.51 -6.53 13.71
CA GLY A 152 11.26 -6.27 14.94
C GLY A 152 11.39 -7.50 15.83
N TYR A 153 11.99 -7.30 16.99
CA TYR A 153 12.31 -8.34 17.96
C TYR A 153 11.56 -8.16 19.27
N ASP A 154 11.10 -9.28 19.84
CA ASP A 154 10.62 -9.42 21.23
C ASP A 154 9.52 -8.46 21.68
N ASN A 155 8.80 -7.83 20.75
CA ASN A 155 7.93 -6.68 20.99
C ASN A 155 8.66 -5.54 21.72
N VAL A 156 9.94 -5.34 21.40
CA VAL A 156 10.80 -4.32 21.99
C VAL A 156 11.27 -3.31 20.95
N ILE A 157 11.87 -3.77 19.86
CA ILE A 157 12.56 -2.87 18.92
C ILE A 157 12.35 -3.29 17.47
N GLY A 158 12.11 -2.30 16.61
CA GLY A 158 12.10 -2.49 15.16
C GLY A 158 13.46 -2.92 14.61
N ALA A 159 13.45 -3.76 13.59
CA ALA A 159 14.64 -4.27 12.92
C ALA A 159 14.41 -4.57 11.44
N LEU A 160 15.50 -4.66 10.69
CA LEU A 160 15.53 -4.96 9.27
C LEU A 160 16.59 -6.01 8.94
N TRP A 161 16.28 -6.90 8.00
CA TRP A 161 17.21 -7.87 7.42
C TRP A 161 17.25 -7.71 5.91
N VAL A 162 18.45 -7.53 5.39
CA VAL A 162 18.66 -6.99 4.05
C VAL A 162 19.85 -7.65 3.36
N SER A 163 19.87 -7.58 2.04
CA SER A 163 20.97 -8.00 1.18
C SER A 163 21.47 -6.80 0.36
N PRO A 164 22.71 -6.81 -0.14
CA PRO A 164 23.30 -5.69 -0.87
C PRO A 164 22.48 -5.22 -2.08
N ALA A 165 21.81 -6.14 -2.79
CA ALA A 165 20.98 -5.81 -3.95
C ALA A 165 19.83 -4.82 -3.64
N THR A 166 19.39 -4.72 -2.38
CA THR A 166 18.32 -3.80 -1.96
C THR A 166 18.84 -2.42 -1.55
N MET A 167 20.16 -2.24 -1.60
CA MET A 167 20.89 -1.06 -1.10
C MET A 167 21.83 -0.44 -2.15
N GLN A 168 21.69 -0.83 -3.42
CA GLN A 168 22.51 -0.34 -4.53
C GLN A 168 21.63 0.38 -5.59
N PRO A 169 21.16 1.60 -5.34
CA PRO A 169 21.42 2.45 -4.17
C PRO A 169 20.40 2.24 -3.03
N VAL A 170 20.72 2.73 -1.83
CA VAL A 170 19.75 2.86 -0.74
C VAL A 170 18.64 3.80 -1.20
N GLY A 171 17.41 3.31 -1.20
CA GLY A 171 16.28 3.95 -1.87
C GLY A 171 14.95 3.64 -1.21
N HIS A 172 13.88 3.69 -2.01
CA HIS A 172 12.51 3.39 -1.61
C HIS A 172 12.38 2.06 -0.82
N VAL A 173 13.06 1.00 -1.26
CA VAL A 173 13.00 -0.31 -0.60
C VAL A 173 13.41 -0.22 0.87
N ILE A 174 14.50 0.47 1.20
CA ILE A 174 14.93 0.63 2.59
C ILE A 174 13.98 1.54 3.37
N GLY A 175 13.43 2.57 2.73
CA GLY A 175 12.37 3.40 3.33
C GLY A 175 11.11 2.59 3.67
N HIS A 176 10.71 1.67 2.79
CA HIS A 176 9.60 0.73 2.98
C HIS A 176 9.86 -0.20 4.16
N GLU A 177 11.02 -0.87 4.21
CA GLU A 177 11.33 -1.79 5.31
C GLU A 177 11.47 -1.05 6.66
N ILE A 178 12.02 0.17 6.68
CA ILE A 178 12.04 0.99 7.90
C ILE A 178 10.60 1.34 8.29
N GLY A 179 9.73 1.57 7.31
CA GLY A 179 8.29 1.73 7.53
C GLY A 179 7.68 0.57 8.30
N HIS A 180 7.96 -0.67 7.90
CA HIS A 180 7.56 -1.87 8.65
C HIS A 180 8.15 -1.92 10.06
N SER A 181 9.39 -1.51 10.27
CA SER A 181 9.97 -1.42 11.62
C SER A 181 9.22 -0.43 12.51
N PHE A 182 8.73 0.68 11.97
CA PHE A 182 7.87 1.62 12.71
C PHE A 182 6.47 1.07 12.95
N GLN A 183 5.87 0.38 11.99
CA GLN A 183 4.60 -0.33 12.16
C GLN A 183 4.70 -1.38 13.28
N TYR A 184 5.80 -2.14 13.30
CA TYR A 184 6.14 -3.02 14.41
C TYR A 184 6.26 -2.25 15.71
N GLN A 185 6.99 -1.12 15.71
CA GLN A 185 7.26 -0.35 16.92
C GLN A 185 5.98 0.12 17.63
N VAL A 186 4.89 0.39 16.91
CA VAL A 186 3.60 0.78 17.52
C VAL A 186 3.16 -0.19 18.62
N PHE A 187 3.06 -1.49 18.29
CA PHE A 187 2.70 -2.50 19.28
C PHE A 187 3.82 -2.72 20.29
N ALA A 188 5.09 -2.64 19.87
CA ALA A 188 6.21 -2.78 20.79
C ALA A 188 6.15 -1.71 21.90
N ASP A 189 5.77 -0.48 21.58
CA ASP A 189 5.67 0.61 22.56
C ASP A 189 4.46 0.48 23.48
N GLN A 190 3.33 -0.04 22.99
CA GLN A 190 2.04 0.06 23.68
C GLN A 190 1.51 -1.28 24.21
N GLY A 191 1.96 -2.41 23.67
CA GLY A 191 1.43 -3.75 23.94
C GLY A 191 0.04 -4.02 23.34
N VAL A 192 -0.53 -3.07 22.60
CA VAL A 192 -1.83 -3.12 21.93
C VAL A 192 -1.76 -2.37 20.59
N GLY A 193 -2.75 -2.57 19.72
CA GLY A 193 -2.86 -1.86 18.45
C GLY A 193 -1.86 -2.32 17.38
N GLY A 194 -1.55 -1.44 16.43
CA GLY A 194 -0.63 -1.69 15.32
C GLY A 194 -1.10 -2.70 14.28
N PHE A 195 -2.42 -2.96 14.16
CA PHE A 195 -3.00 -3.87 13.16
C PHE A 195 -2.26 -5.21 13.01
N ARG A 196 -1.78 -5.82 14.10
CA ARG A 196 -1.10 -7.13 14.10
C ARG A 196 -2.08 -8.31 14.07
N TYR A 197 -3.09 -8.22 13.22
CA TYR A 197 -4.17 -9.19 13.04
C TYR A 197 -4.78 -9.02 11.65
N GLY A 198 -5.42 -10.07 11.15
CA GLY A 198 -6.19 -10.03 9.90
C GLY A 198 -7.64 -9.55 10.11
N PHE A 199 -8.30 -9.17 9.02
CA PHE A 199 -9.66 -8.62 9.02
C PHE A 199 -10.74 -9.63 8.59
N GLY A 200 -10.40 -10.92 8.62
CA GLY A 200 -11.25 -12.03 8.17
C GLY A 200 -10.50 -12.98 7.22
N GLY A 201 -11.21 -13.99 6.72
CA GLY A 201 -10.66 -14.98 5.78
C GLY A 201 -9.54 -15.82 6.38
N ASN A 202 -8.42 -15.92 5.66
CA ASN A 202 -7.21 -16.66 6.03
C ASN A 202 -6.29 -15.89 7.00
N GLY A 203 -6.71 -14.74 7.53
CA GLY A 203 -5.98 -13.99 8.56
C GLY A 203 -4.89 -13.04 8.04
N GLY A 204 -4.88 -12.74 6.74
CA GLY A 204 -3.97 -11.77 6.13
C GLY A 204 -4.32 -10.31 6.41
N ASN A 205 -3.34 -9.41 6.24
CA ASN A 205 -3.50 -7.98 6.40
C ASN A 205 -2.66 -7.18 5.38
N GLY A 206 -3.30 -6.69 4.32
CA GLY A 206 -2.63 -5.91 3.27
C GLY A 206 -2.23 -4.50 3.68
N PHE A 207 -2.72 -4.02 4.83
CA PHE A 207 -2.49 -2.66 5.30
C PHE A 207 -1.04 -2.39 5.71
N TRP A 208 -0.31 -3.43 6.16
CA TRP A 208 1.12 -3.34 6.45
C TRP A 208 1.91 -2.92 5.21
N GLU A 209 1.69 -3.63 4.10
CA GLU A 209 2.35 -3.37 2.81
C GLU A 209 1.92 -2.03 2.22
N GLN A 210 0.61 -1.76 2.26
CA GLN A 210 0.05 -0.48 1.81
C GLN A 210 0.70 0.70 2.54
N THR A 211 0.83 0.60 3.86
CA THR A 211 1.40 1.66 4.69
C THR A 211 2.91 1.77 4.50
N ALA A 212 3.63 0.65 4.35
CA ALA A 212 5.09 0.67 4.17
C ALA A 212 5.46 1.32 2.82
N ASN A 213 4.71 1.03 1.75
CA ASN A 213 4.88 1.73 0.48
C ASN A 213 4.53 3.22 0.59
N PHE A 214 3.47 3.59 1.31
CA PHE A 214 3.22 5.00 1.61
C PHE A 214 4.41 5.66 2.32
N GLN A 215 4.97 5.05 3.37
CA GLN A 215 6.14 5.57 4.10
C GLN A 215 7.38 5.68 3.18
N GLY A 216 7.60 4.68 2.32
CA GLY A 216 8.67 4.69 1.31
C GLY A 216 8.51 5.83 0.30
N PHE A 217 7.31 6.00 -0.30
CA PHE A 217 7.05 7.05 -1.28
C PHE A 217 6.98 8.46 -0.67
N GLN A 218 6.70 8.60 0.63
CA GLN A 218 6.88 9.89 1.32
C GLN A 218 8.35 10.34 1.32
N SER A 219 9.29 9.38 1.35
CA SER A 219 10.73 9.67 1.24
C SER A 219 11.21 9.83 -0.21
N TYR A 220 10.53 9.17 -1.16
CA TYR A 220 10.84 9.20 -2.59
C TYR A 220 9.62 9.61 -3.43
N PRO A 221 9.08 10.83 -3.25
CA PRO A 221 7.80 11.22 -3.85
C PRO A 221 7.85 11.30 -5.38
N SER A 222 9.03 11.56 -5.95
CA SER A 222 9.22 11.56 -7.41
C SER A 222 8.93 10.23 -8.10
N THR A 223 8.97 9.11 -7.37
CA THR A 223 8.76 7.77 -7.94
C THR A 223 7.35 7.23 -7.73
N VAL A 224 6.47 7.95 -7.02
CA VAL A 224 5.13 7.48 -6.62
C VAL A 224 4.22 7.07 -7.80
N PHE A 225 4.47 7.64 -9.00
CA PHE A 225 3.76 7.31 -10.24
C PHE A 225 4.61 6.54 -11.28
N THR A 226 5.92 6.41 -11.07
CA THR A 226 6.83 5.74 -12.02
C THR A 226 7.25 4.35 -11.54
N ALA A 227 6.98 4.01 -10.29
CA ALA A 227 7.17 2.66 -9.78
C ALA A 227 6.18 1.67 -10.41
N TYR A 228 6.56 0.39 -10.43
CA TYR A 228 5.72 -0.70 -10.95
C TYR A 228 4.33 -0.73 -10.30
N ASP A 229 4.25 -0.41 -9.01
CA ASP A 229 3.01 -0.38 -8.23
C ASP A 229 1.93 0.53 -8.84
N PHE A 230 2.30 1.62 -9.52
CA PHE A 230 1.31 2.47 -10.17
C PHE A 230 0.60 1.76 -11.34
N THR A 231 1.28 0.84 -12.03
CA THR A 231 0.62 -0.01 -13.05
C THR A 231 -0.38 -0.94 -12.39
N VAL A 232 0.02 -1.60 -11.30
CA VAL A 232 -0.87 -2.46 -10.52
C VAL A 232 -2.08 -1.68 -10.00
N TYR A 233 -1.88 -0.46 -9.51
CA TYR A 233 -2.97 0.43 -9.08
C TYR A 233 -3.97 0.67 -10.21
N LYS A 234 -3.51 1.09 -11.40
CA LYS A 234 -4.38 1.38 -12.56
C LYS A 234 -5.23 0.17 -12.98
N ASP A 235 -4.79 -1.04 -12.66
CA ASP A 235 -5.49 -2.27 -12.98
C ASP A 235 -6.43 -2.76 -11.87
N ASN A 236 -6.33 -2.20 -10.67
CA ASN A 236 -7.01 -2.70 -9.47
C ASN A 236 -7.80 -1.65 -8.67
N TYR A 237 -7.74 -0.36 -9.02
CA TYR A 237 -8.38 0.74 -8.26
C TYR A 237 -9.91 0.62 -8.08
N HIS A 238 -10.57 -0.24 -8.86
CA HIS A 238 -11.99 -0.56 -8.72
C HIS A 238 -12.29 -1.53 -7.59
N ARG A 239 -11.29 -2.19 -7.02
CA ARG A 239 -11.42 -3.11 -5.88
C ARG A 239 -11.52 -2.36 -4.56
N HIS A 240 -11.84 -3.09 -3.49
CA HIS A 240 -11.77 -2.56 -2.13
C HIS A 240 -10.35 -2.15 -1.78
N VAL A 241 -10.15 -1.01 -1.10
CA VAL A 241 -8.79 -0.45 -0.83
C VAL A 241 -7.85 -1.40 -0.08
N HIS A 242 -8.39 -2.40 0.62
CA HIS A 242 -7.63 -3.45 1.34
C HIS A 242 -7.54 -4.80 0.60
N HIS A 243 -7.99 -4.89 -0.64
CA HIS A 243 -7.94 -6.14 -1.40
C HIS A 243 -6.48 -6.59 -1.61
N GLU A 244 -6.22 -7.87 -1.36
CA GLU A 244 -4.92 -8.54 -1.35
C GLU A 244 -4.12 -8.41 -2.65
N TRP A 245 -4.79 -8.31 -3.81
CA TRP A 245 -4.14 -8.36 -5.13
C TRP A 245 -3.35 -7.10 -5.48
N TYR A 246 -3.60 -6.00 -4.78
CA TYR A 246 -2.93 -4.73 -5.01
C TYR A 246 -2.53 -4.05 -3.70
N ARG A 247 -2.31 -4.83 -2.64
CA ARG A 247 -1.86 -4.35 -1.32
C ARG A 247 -0.62 -3.44 -1.38
N TYR A 248 0.30 -3.70 -2.32
CA TYR A 248 1.48 -2.85 -2.56
C TYR A 248 1.16 -1.56 -3.33
N ALA A 249 0.00 -1.45 -3.97
CA ALA A 249 -0.33 -0.37 -4.88
C ALA A 249 -1.49 0.52 -4.40
N SER A 250 -2.26 0.09 -3.41
CA SER A 250 -3.43 0.82 -2.92
C SER A 250 -3.09 1.98 -1.97
N TYR A 251 -1.81 2.33 -1.80
CA TYR A 251 -1.32 3.35 -0.85
C TYR A 251 -1.82 4.78 -1.11
N PHE A 252 -2.36 5.08 -2.29
CA PHE A 252 -2.87 6.42 -2.61
C PHE A 252 -3.96 6.90 -1.63
N ILE A 253 -4.79 6.00 -1.11
CA ILE A 253 -5.82 6.36 -0.11
C ILE A 253 -5.21 7.04 1.13
N LEU A 254 -3.99 6.66 1.52
CA LEU A 254 -3.29 7.23 2.67
C LEU A 254 -2.89 8.69 2.42
N TYR A 255 -2.56 9.07 1.18
CA TYR A 255 -2.35 10.47 0.80
C TYR A 255 -3.64 11.29 0.89
N TYR A 256 -4.80 10.70 0.56
CA TYR A 256 -6.09 11.38 0.73
C TYR A 256 -6.45 11.56 2.20
N TRP A 257 -6.23 10.55 3.04
CA TRP A 257 -6.44 10.68 4.48
C TRP A 257 -5.49 11.71 5.09
N GLU A 258 -4.22 11.76 4.66
CA GLU A 258 -3.26 12.80 5.05
C GLU A 258 -3.77 14.20 4.68
N PHE A 259 -4.19 14.38 3.42
CA PHE A 259 -4.76 15.64 2.94
C PHE A 259 -5.98 16.07 3.77
N LYS A 260 -6.82 15.11 4.16
CA LYS A 260 -8.10 15.39 4.82
C LYS A 260 -8.02 15.52 6.33
N ARG A 261 -7.05 14.86 6.97
CA ARG A 261 -6.94 14.73 8.43
C ARG A 261 -5.61 15.21 9.02
N GLY A 262 -4.66 15.60 8.17
CA GLY A 262 -3.35 16.09 8.57
C GLY A 262 -2.25 15.04 8.47
N ARG A 263 -1.01 15.53 8.46
CA ARG A 263 0.19 14.78 8.08
C ARG A 263 0.45 13.52 8.93
N ASN A 264 0.16 13.60 10.21
CA ASN A 264 0.41 12.52 11.17
C ASN A 264 -0.77 11.56 11.37
N PHE A 265 -1.86 11.74 10.60
CA PHE A 265 -3.08 10.98 10.83
C PHE A 265 -2.90 9.48 10.60
N VAL A 266 -2.13 9.08 9.58
CA VAL A 266 -1.89 7.65 9.31
C VAL A 266 -1.14 7.00 10.48
N GLY A 267 -0.11 7.65 11.04
CA GLY A 267 0.52 7.13 12.25
C GLY A 267 -0.46 7.04 13.42
N ARG A 268 -1.33 8.06 13.60
CA ARG A 268 -2.37 8.07 14.65
C ARG A 268 -3.32 6.89 14.50
N LEU A 269 -3.76 6.61 13.26
CA LEU A 269 -4.61 5.47 12.92
C LEU A 269 -3.99 4.14 13.37
N TRP A 270 -2.69 3.96 13.11
CA TRP A 270 -1.95 2.78 13.58
C TRP A 270 -1.88 2.67 15.10
N ARG A 271 -1.47 3.74 15.78
CA ARG A 271 -1.34 3.78 17.25
C ARG A 271 -2.65 3.62 17.99
N GLU A 272 -3.75 4.14 17.46
CA GLU A 272 -5.05 4.11 18.13
C GLU A 272 -5.96 2.96 17.65
N SER A 273 -5.44 2.04 16.84
CA SER A 273 -6.18 0.87 16.34
C SER A 273 -6.57 -0.12 17.44
N ARG A 274 -7.70 -0.81 17.25
CA ARG A 274 -8.28 -1.75 18.23
C ARG A 274 -8.75 -3.03 17.54
N GLN A 275 -8.21 -4.17 17.94
CA GLN A 275 -8.72 -5.45 17.46
C GLN A 275 -10.20 -5.63 17.88
N PRO A 276 -11.12 -6.09 17.01
CA PRO A 276 -10.89 -6.65 15.68
C PRO A 276 -11.19 -5.69 14.51
N GLU A 277 -11.13 -4.37 14.72
CA GLU A 277 -11.50 -3.40 13.69
C GLU A 277 -10.46 -3.34 12.55
N ASP A 278 -10.90 -3.12 11.32
CA ASP A 278 -10.00 -2.86 10.21
C ASP A 278 -9.63 -1.36 10.10
N PRO A 279 -8.71 -0.96 9.22
CA PRO A 279 -8.26 0.43 9.12
C PRO A 279 -9.37 1.42 8.75
N ILE A 280 -10.42 0.99 8.04
CA ILE A 280 -11.56 1.85 7.70
C ILE A 280 -12.47 2.01 8.91
N GLN A 281 -12.73 0.96 9.68
CA GLN A 281 -13.47 1.05 10.93
C GLN A 281 -12.74 1.92 11.95
N ALA A 282 -11.42 1.76 12.08
CA ALA A 282 -10.59 2.65 12.88
C ALA A 282 -10.67 4.10 12.38
N TYR A 283 -10.59 4.33 11.06
CA TYR A 283 -10.72 5.66 10.45
C TYR A 283 -12.07 6.30 10.80
N MET A 284 -13.17 5.58 10.62
CA MET A 284 -14.51 6.07 10.93
C MET A 284 -14.66 6.41 12.41
N ARG A 285 -14.21 5.51 13.30
CA ARG A 285 -14.24 5.71 14.76
C ARG A 285 -13.42 6.92 15.21
N LEU A 286 -12.19 7.06 14.72
CA LEU A 286 -11.27 8.14 15.13
C LEU A 286 -11.73 9.52 14.66
N ASN A 287 -12.53 9.57 13.60
CA ASN A 287 -13.09 10.80 13.04
C ASN A 287 -14.55 11.03 13.42
N GLY A 288 -15.19 10.10 14.14
CA GLY A 288 -16.60 10.22 14.54
C GLY A 288 -17.57 10.29 13.36
N ILE A 289 -17.26 9.62 12.25
CA ILE A 289 -18.09 9.63 11.03
C ILE A 289 -18.80 8.30 10.85
N ASP A 290 -19.98 8.35 10.25
CA ASP A 290 -20.75 7.17 9.85
C ASP A 290 -20.39 6.70 8.43
N VAL A 291 -20.97 5.57 8.03
CA VAL A 291 -20.74 4.97 6.70
C VAL A 291 -21.20 5.91 5.58
N ALA A 292 -22.30 6.67 5.78
CA ALA A 292 -22.81 7.58 4.76
C ALA A 292 -21.83 8.74 4.49
N THR A 293 -21.24 9.29 5.55
CA THR A 293 -20.20 10.33 5.47
C THR A 293 -18.92 9.75 4.87
N PHE A 294 -18.47 8.59 5.34
CA PHE A 294 -17.29 7.91 4.78
C PHE A 294 -17.44 7.62 3.28
N ASN A 295 -18.60 7.16 2.82
CA ASN A 295 -18.89 6.96 1.40
C ASN A 295 -18.81 8.27 0.60
N GLY A 296 -19.21 9.41 1.19
CA GLY A 296 -19.00 10.73 0.60
C GLY A 296 -17.52 11.07 0.47
N GLU A 297 -16.70 10.68 1.44
CA GLU A 297 -15.25 10.88 1.38
C GLU A 297 -14.56 9.99 0.36
N ILE A 298 -15.00 8.74 0.20
CA ILE A 298 -14.52 7.86 -0.88
C ILE A 298 -14.87 8.46 -2.26
N TYR A 299 -16.05 9.06 -2.42
CA TYR A 299 -16.39 9.76 -3.67
C TYR A 299 -15.50 10.99 -3.91
N ASP A 300 -15.29 11.85 -2.91
CA ASP A 300 -14.38 13.01 -3.00
C ASP A 300 -12.95 12.56 -3.33
N GLN A 301 -12.48 11.45 -2.75
CA GLN A 301 -11.21 10.83 -3.11
C GLN A 301 -11.19 10.38 -4.57
N ALA A 302 -12.21 9.66 -5.03
CA ALA A 302 -12.27 9.12 -6.38
C ALA A 302 -12.21 10.22 -7.44
N VAL A 303 -13.02 11.29 -7.30
CA VAL A 303 -13.03 12.41 -8.28
C VAL A 303 -11.70 13.17 -8.29
N ARG A 304 -11.03 13.30 -7.15
CA ARG A 304 -9.69 13.91 -7.07
C ARG A 304 -8.65 13.03 -7.74
N PHE A 305 -8.69 11.72 -7.52
CA PHE A 305 -7.69 10.79 -8.05
C PHE A 305 -7.75 10.63 -9.57
N VAL A 306 -8.88 10.90 -10.22
CA VAL A 306 -8.94 11.01 -11.70
C VAL A 306 -7.87 11.97 -12.22
N THR A 307 -7.59 13.03 -11.47
CA THR A 307 -6.69 14.12 -11.88
C THR A 307 -5.55 14.34 -10.90
N TRP A 308 -5.37 13.42 -9.94
CA TRP A 308 -4.40 13.51 -8.84
C TRP A 308 -4.46 14.85 -8.10
N ASP A 309 -5.67 15.39 -7.90
CA ASP A 309 -5.91 16.69 -7.27
C ASP A 309 -5.82 16.65 -5.74
N ILE A 310 -4.66 16.19 -5.28
CA ILE A 310 -4.19 16.18 -3.90
C ILE A 310 -2.89 16.99 -3.88
N PRO A 311 -2.72 17.98 -2.99
CA PRO A 311 -1.56 18.88 -3.02
C PRO A 311 -0.20 18.17 -3.10
N SER A 312 -0.01 17.09 -2.34
CA SER A 312 1.24 16.30 -2.31
C SER A 312 1.46 15.42 -3.54
N LEU A 313 0.43 15.17 -4.35
CA LEU A 313 0.51 14.34 -5.55
C LEU A 313 0.42 15.14 -6.86
N ARG A 314 -0.13 16.37 -6.81
CA ARG A 314 -0.54 17.12 -8.00
C ARG A 314 0.57 17.33 -9.02
N SER A 315 1.78 17.71 -8.59
CA SER A 315 2.91 17.93 -9.49
C SER A 315 3.42 16.63 -10.10
N TYR A 316 3.55 15.57 -9.30
CA TYR A 316 4.00 14.26 -9.75
C TYR A 316 2.96 13.56 -10.65
N GLY A 317 1.68 13.81 -10.41
CA GLY A 317 0.54 13.23 -11.11
C GLY A 317 0.16 13.92 -12.42
N ALA A 318 0.78 15.05 -12.77
CA ALA A 318 0.35 15.91 -13.88
C ALA A 318 0.28 15.18 -15.24
N ASN A 319 1.19 14.22 -15.47
CA ASN A 319 1.24 13.42 -16.69
C ASN A 319 0.30 12.20 -16.68
N TYR A 320 -0.43 11.99 -15.58
CA TYR A 320 -1.23 10.78 -15.34
C TYR A 320 -2.72 11.09 -15.15
N HIS A 321 -3.20 12.27 -15.56
CA HIS A 321 -4.61 12.62 -15.52
C HIS A 321 -5.44 11.66 -16.38
N GLY A 322 -6.38 10.94 -15.75
CA GLY A 322 -7.25 9.95 -16.36
C GLY A 322 -6.53 8.65 -16.72
N ALA A 323 -5.41 8.33 -16.07
CA ALA A 323 -4.65 7.11 -16.34
C ALA A 323 -5.35 5.82 -15.85
N GLN A 324 -6.42 5.96 -15.07
CA GLN A 324 -7.26 4.83 -14.65
C GLN A 324 -7.85 4.11 -15.85
N THR A 325 -7.70 2.79 -15.89
CA THR A 325 -8.23 1.98 -16.99
C THR A 325 -9.74 1.79 -16.81
N TRP A 326 -10.46 1.58 -17.91
CA TRP A 326 -11.93 1.53 -17.92
C TRP A 326 -12.42 0.51 -18.95
N ASN A 327 -13.65 0.01 -18.79
CA ASN A 327 -14.21 -1.02 -19.66
C ASN A 327 -15.75 -1.02 -19.58
N TYR A 328 -16.41 -0.81 -20.72
CA TYR A 328 -17.87 -0.74 -20.83
C TYR A 328 -18.37 -1.44 -22.08
N THR A 329 -19.57 -2.00 -21.98
CA THR A 329 -20.34 -2.48 -23.14
C THR A 329 -21.47 -1.51 -23.41
N ARG A 330 -21.56 -1.02 -24.65
CA ARG A 330 -22.71 -0.24 -25.10
C ARG A 330 -23.89 -1.17 -25.40
N LEU A 331 -25.03 -0.89 -24.79
CA LEU A 331 -26.26 -1.65 -24.93
C LEU A 331 -27.14 -1.08 -26.07
N THR A 332 -28.15 -1.85 -26.49
CA THR A 332 -29.09 -1.48 -27.56
C THR A 332 -29.93 -0.25 -27.22
N ASP A 333 -30.21 -0.01 -25.93
CA ASP A 333 -30.92 1.19 -25.43
C ASP A 333 -30.03 2.46 -25.42
N GLY A 334 -28.76 2.33 -25.86
CA GLY A 334 -27.77 3.38 -25.90
C GLY A 334 -27.07 3.66 -24.56
N SER A 335 -27.40 2.92 -23.49
CA SER A 335 -26.68 2.99 -22.23
C SER A 335 -25.35 2.22 -22.30
N TYR A 336 -24.45 2.51 -21.36
CA TYR A 336 -23.17 1.86 -21.17
C TYR A 336 -23.20 1.11 -19.86
N GLN A 337 -22.96 -0.19 -19.91
CA GLN A 337 -22.87 -1.06 -18.74
C GLN A 337 -21.40 -1.31 -18.41
N VAL A 338 -21.03 -1.18 -17.14
CA VAL A 338 -19.66 -1.43 -16.66
C VAL A 338 -19.28 -2.90 -16.81
N ALA A 339 -18.11 -3.24 -17.32
CA ALA A 339 -17.67 -4.64 -17.35
C ALA A 339 -17.30 -5.16 -15.95
N TYR A 340 -17.33 -6.49 -15.76
CA TYR A 340 -16.95 -7.15 -14.50
C TYR A 340 -15.64 -6.62 -13.92
N ASN A 341 -14.57 -6.61 -14.71
CA ASN A 341 -13.23 -6.22 -14.29
C ASN A 341 -13.02 -4.71 -14.03
N ARG A 342 -14.09 -3.92 -14.09
CA ARG A 342 -14.11 -2.48 -13.75
C ARG A 342 -15.33 -2.08 -12.94
N ALA A 343 -16.19 -3.03 -12.56
CA ALA A 343 -17.30 -2.76 -11.65
C ALA A 343 -16.71 -2.49 -10.25
N PRO A 344 -17.06 -1.37 -9.60
CA PRO A 344 -16.48 -1.02 -8.32
C PRO A 344 -16.91 -2.01 -7.25
N GLY A 345 -15.98 -2.46 -6.41
CA GLY A 345 -16.25 -3.07 -5.12
C GLY A 345 -16.49 -2.00 -4.04
N THR A 346 -16.71 -2.43 -2.80
CA THR A 346 -16.88 -1.50 -1.66
C THR A 346 -15.63 -0.65 -1.53
N THR A 347 -15.74 0.67 -1.41
CA THR A 347 -14.61 1.65 -1.43
C THR A 347 -13.85 1.78 -2.75
N GLY A 348 -14.08 0.89 -3.71
CA GLY A 348 -13.55 1.00 -5.06
C GLY A 348 -14.32 2.01 -5.91
N TYR A 349 -13.71 2.40 -7.02
CA TYR A 349 -14.31 3.36 -7.93
C TYR A 349 -14.02 3.05 -9.40
N ASN A 350 -14.73 3.71 -10.29
CA ASN A 350 -14.57 3.59 -11.73
C ASN A 350 -14.62 4.97 -12.40
N VAL A 351 -13.91 5.11 -13.51
CA VAL A 351 -13.71 6.37 -14.22
C VAL A 351 -14.14 6.23 -15.68
N ILE A 352 -15.11 7.04 -16.10
CA ILE A 352 -15.66 7.06 -17.46
C ILE A 352 -15.15 8.32 -18.18
N PRO A 353 -14.19 8.23 -19.10
CA PRO A 353 -13.82 9.38 -19.91
C PRO A 353 -14.94 9.71 -20.89
N LEU A 354 -15.22 11.01 -21.03
CA LEU A 354 -16.32 11.52 -21.84
C LEU A 354 -15.82 12.45 -22.94
N THR A 355 -16.53 12.47 -24.06
CA THR A 355 -16.43 13.56 -25.05
C THR A 355 -16.69 14.90 -24.38
N VAL A 356 -15.99 15.96 -24.78
CA VAL A 356 -16.18 17.31 -24.23
C VAL A 356 -17.09 18.13 -25.15
N PRO A 357 -18.33 18.47 -24.75
CA PRO A 357 -19.22 19.33 -25.54
C PRO A 357 -18.81 20.81 -25.47
N ALA A 358 -19.52 21.66 -26.23
CA ALA A 358 -19.32 23.10 -26.15
C ALA A 358 -19.59 23.64 -24.73
N ALA A 359 -18.82 24.65 -24.32
CA ALA A 359 -19.01 25.31 -23.04
C ALA A 359 -20.46 25.80 -22.85
N GLY A 360 -20.98 25.69 -21.63
CA GLY A 360 -22.37 26.00 -21.30
C GLY A 360 -23.37 24.89 -21.62
N THR A 361 -22.98 23.85 -22.37
CA THR A 361 -23.83 22.67 -22.58
C THR A 361 -24.06 21.96 -21.25
N VAL A 362 -25.32 21.60 -20.96
CA VAL A 362 -25.64 20.74 -19.83
C VAL A 362 -25.55 19.29 -20.27
N VAL A 363 -24.57 18.56 -19.73
CA VAL A 363 -24.53 17.10 -19.83
C VAL A 363 -25.38 16.49 -18.73
N SER A 364 -26.04 15.37 -19.01
CA SER A 364 -26.79 14.63 -18.00
C SER A 364 -26.56 13.12 -18.12
N THR A 365 -26.60 12.44 -16.98
CA THR A 365 -26.46 10.98 -16.90
C THR A 365 -27.61 10.41 -16.13
N VAL A 366 -28.35 9.50 -16.76
CA VAL A 366 -29.28 8.60 -16.06
C VAL A 366 -28.45 7.43 -15.53
N PHE A 367 -28.37 7.31 -14.21
CA PHE A 367 -27.66 6.23 -13.53
C PHE A 367 -28.63 5.15 -13.07
N THR A 368 -28.27 3.88 -13.28
CA THR A 368 -29.04 2.72 -12.79
C THR A 368 -28.09 1.70 -12.16
N GLY A 369 -28.21 1.50 -10.85
CA GLY A 369 -27.52 0.43 -10.12
C GLY A 369 -28.13 -0.93 -10.45
N MET A 370 -27.29 -1.97 -10.47
CA MET A 370 -27.66 -3.30 -10.97
C MET A 370 -27.21 -4.42 -10.01
N VAL A 371 -27.38 -4.23 -8.70
CA VAL A 371 -26.98 -5.22 -7.69
C VAL A 371 -27.37 -6.65 -8.09
N ASN A 372 -26.43 -7.58 -7.97
CA ASN A 372 -26.60 -9.00 -8.32
C ASN A 372 -26.99 -9.30 -9.77
N ALA A 373 -26.74 -8.37 -10.71
CA ALA A 373 -26.88 -8.64 -12.13
C ALA A 373 -26.05 -9.86 -12.58
N LEU A 374 -26.54 -10.57 -13.59
CA LEU A 374 -25.85 -11.72 -14.16
C LEU A 374 -24.46 -11.32 -14.70
N GLY A 375 -23.44 -12.14 -14.41
CA GLY A 375 -22.06 -11.88 -14.83
C GLY A 375 -21.23 -11.04 -13.85
N TYR A 376 -21.77 -10.76 -12.66
CA TYR A 376 -21.09 -10.07 -11.55
C TYR A 376 -21.10 -10.94 -10.29
N ASN A 377 -20.22 -10.62 -9.34
CA ASN A 377 -20.22 -11.25 -8.02
C ASN A 377 -21.57 -11.02 -7.33
N GLN A 378 -22.02 -12.03 -6.59
CA GLN A 378 -23.25 -11.94 -5.82
C GLN A 378 -22.95 -11.36 -4.44
N VAL A 379 -23.66 -10.28 -4.10
CA VAL A 379 -23.65 -9.69 -2.76
C VAL A 379 -24.67 -10.40 -1.90
N ALA A 380 -24.23 -10.94 -0.76
CA ALA A 380 -25.08 -11.71 0.16
C ALA A 380 -26.26 -10.90 0.73
N ASN A 381 -26.04 -9.61 1.01
CA ASN A 381 -27.10 -8.69 1.44
C ASN A 381 -27.32 -7.57 0.41
N PRO A 382 -28.12 -7.80 -0.64
CA PRO A 382 -28.31 -6.82 -1.72
C PRO A 382 -29.01 -5.53 -1.26
N ALA A 383 -29.70 -5.54 -0.12
CA ALA A 383 -30.38 -4.34 0.42
C ALA A 383 -29.39 -3.25 0.87
N ARG A 384 -28.10 -3.59 1.06
CA ARG A 384 -27.07 -2.60 1.38
C ARG A 384 -26.51 -1.88 0.15
N ALA A 385 -26.89 -2.28 -1.06
CA ALA A 385 -26.29 -1.74 -2.28
C ALA A 385 -26.43 -0.21 -2.35
N GLY A 386 -25.35 0.44 -2.78
CA GLY A 386 -25.35 1.88 -2.96
C GLY A 386 -24.19 2.38 -3.81
N TRP A 387 -24.39 3.55 -4.40
CA TRP A 387 -23.44 4.20 -5.29
C TRP A 387 -23.37 5.70 -5.01
N ARG A 388 -22.20 6.30 -5.25
CA ARG A 388 -22.04 7.76 -5.42
C ARG A 388 -21.52 8.04 -6.82
N HIS A 389 -21.97 9.12 -7.43
CA HIS A 389 -21.56 9.46 -8.79
C HIS A 389 -21.65 10.95 -9.11
N GLY A 390 -20.93 11.35 -10.16
CA GLY A 390 -20.92 12.71 -10.69
C GLY A 390 -19.72 12.96 -11.61
N TYR A 391 -19.45 14.22 -11.91
CA TYR A 391 -18.51 14.66 -12.94
C TYR A 391 -17.28 15.35 -12.36
N VAL A 392 -16.18 15.20 -13.08
CA VAL A 392 -14.96 16.00 -12.91
C VAL A 392 -14.48 16.49 -14.27
N ALA A 393 -14.09 17.76 -14.35
CA ALA A 393 -13.54 18.38 -15.53
C ALA A 393 -12.18 19.00 -15.23
N ILE A 394 -11.27 18.98 -16.21
CA ILE A 394 -10.04 19.78 -16.21
C ILE A 394 -10.21 20.90 -17.24
N LEU A 395 -9.91 22.13 -16.84
CA LEU A 395 -9.85 23.28 -17.73
C LEU A 395 -8.46 23.42 -18.36
N SER A 396 -8.35 24.16 -19.45
CA SER A 396 -7.08 24.48 -20.12
C SER A 396 -6.08 25.20 -19.22
N THR A 397 -6.56 25.86 -18.15
CA THR A 397 -5.74 26.47 -17.09
C THR A 397 -5.16 25.45 -16.11
N GLY A 398 -5.58 24.18 -16.20
CA GLY A 398 -5.29 23.12 -15.24
C GLY A 398 -6.26 23.07 -14.07
N GLU A 399 -7.17 24.04 -13.90
CA GLU A 399 -8.17 24.05 -12.82
C GLU A 399 -9.09 22.82 -12.92
N ARG A 400 -9.46 22.24 -11.76
CA ARG A 400 -10.46 21.16 -11.69
C ARG A 400 -11.81 21.72 -11.31
N ARG A 401 -12.86 21.25 -11.99
CA ARG A 401 -14.26 21.56 -11.65
C ARG A 401 -14.99 20.25 -11.36
N TYR A 402 -15.71 20.23 -10.24
CA TYR A 402 -16.46 19.08 -9.76
C TYR A 402 -17.95 19.42 -9.81
N SER A 403 -18.78 18.46 -10.19
CA SER A 403 -20.23 18.58 -10.01
C SER A 403 -20.61 18.36 -8.54
N GLY A 404 -21.91 18.46 -8.24
CA GLY A 404 -22.46 17.83 -7.04
C GLY A 404 -22.22 16.31 -7.02
N MET A 405 -22.43 15.69 -5.86
CA MET A 405 -22.44 14.24 -5.70
C MET A 405 -23.89 13.74 -5.68
N TRP A 406 -24.23 12.82 -6.56
CA TRP A 406 -25.51 12.11 -6.56
C TRP A 406 -25.37 10.72 -5.96
N THR A 407 -26.51 10.13 -5.61
CA THR A 407 -26.59 8.85 -4.91
C THR A 407 -27.52 7.91 -5.65
N ASN A 408 -27.14 6.63 -5.73
CA ASN A 408 -27.97 5.55 -6.28
C ASN A 408 -28.61 5.92 -7.64
N ASN A 409 -29.83 5.42 -7.89
CA ASN A 409 -30.58 5.73 -9.09
C ASN A 409 -30.99 7.20 -9.09
N ALA A 410 -30.33 7.98 -9.95
CA ALA A 410 -30.59 9.40 -10.09
C ALA A 410 -30.22 9.87 -11.50
N THR A 411 -30.79 11.00 -11.89
CA THR A 411 -30.29 11.76 -13.04
C THR A 411 -29.36 12.85 -12.53
N SER A 412 -28.07 12.72 -12.83
CA SER A 412 -27.05 13.73 -12.52
C SER A 412 -26.88 14.69 -13.70
N SER A 413 -26.44 15.92 -13.45
CA SER A 413 -26.18 16.90 -14.50
C SER A 413 -24.99 17.79 -14.19
N PHE A 414 -24.36 18.33 -15.22
CA PHE A 414 -23.22 19.23 -15.10
C PHE A 414 -23.17 20.20 -16.27
N THR A 415 -23.10 21.50 -15.99
CA THR A 415 -22.88 22.52 -17.03
C THR A 415 -21.40 22.57 -17.34
N VAL A 416 -21.02 22.24 -18.58
CA VAL A 416 -19.64 22.18 -19.03
C VAL A 416 -18.99 23.56 -18.89
N PRO A 417 -17.97 23.73 -18.02
CA PRO A 417 -17.33 25.02 -17.84
C PRO A 417 -16.57 25.47 -19.09
N ALA A 418 -16.43 26.78 -19.26
CA ALA A 418 -15.59 27.36 -20.32
C ALA A 418 -14.13 26.86 -20.19
N GLY A 419 -13.53 26.53 -21.33
CA GLY A 419 -12.15 26.04 -21.38
C GLY A 419 -11.96 24.60 -20.91
N THR A 420 -13.02 23.81 -20.72
CA THR A 420 -12.90 22.38 -20.42
C THR A 420 -12.13 21.66 -21.53
N VAL A 421 -11.08 20.92 -21.17
CA VAL A 421 -10.27 20.12 -22.10
C VAL A 421 -10.42 18.61 -21.86
N LYS A 422 -10.83 18.20 -20.66
CA LYS A 422 -11.14 16.82 -20.34
C LYS A 422 -12.34 16.75 -19.40
N LEU A 423 -13.19 15.75 -19.58
CA LEU A 423 -14.39 15.51 -18.78
C LEU A 423 -14.47 14.02 -18.46
N TRP A 424 -14.82 13.70 -17.21
CA TRP A 424 -15.08 12.33 -16.78
C TRP A 424 -16.35 12.27 -15.94
N TYR A 425 -16.95 11.09 -15.93
CA TYR A 425 -17.95 10.69 -14.96
C TYR A 425 -17.37 9.61 -14.05
N VAL A 426 -17.57 9.75 -12.75
CA VAL A 426 -16.94 8.91 -11.72
C VAL A 426 -18.03 8.23 -10.92
N VAL A 427 -17.82 6.96 -10.60
CA VAL A 427 -18.77 6.14 -9.81
C VAL A 427 -18.01 5.39 -8.73
N THR A 428 -18.50 5.41 -7.50
CA THR A 428 -17.96 4.62 -6.39
C THR A 428 -18.95 3.60 -5.86
N GLY A 429 -18.43 2.46 -5.36
CA GLY A 429 -19.19 1.50 -4.56
C GLY A 429 -19.38 2.03 -3.15
N ALA A 430 -20.62 2.30 -2.76
CA ALA A 430 -20.97 3.05 -1.55
C ALA A 430 -22.14 2.39 -0.80
N PRO A 431 -21.95 1.17 -0.25
CA PRO A 431 -23.01 0.46 0.45
C PRO A 431 -23.48 1.19 1.71
N THR A 432 -24.74 1.01 2.10
CA THR A 432 -25.35 1.70 3.25
C THR A 432 -24.80 1.22 4.61
N THR A 433 -24.22 0.03 4.64
CA THR A 433 -23.47 -0.50 5.78
C THR A 433 -22.04 -0.84 5.34
N TYR A 434 -21.09 -0.83 6.26
CA TYR A 434 -19.71 -1.25 6.01
C TYR A 434 -19.50 -2.71 6.45
N ALA A 435 -18.68 -3.44 5.68
CA ALA A 435 -18.18 -4.75 6.04
C ALA A 435 -16.68 -4.78 5.71
N PRO A 436 -15.82 -5.30 6.62
CA PRO A 436 -14.41 -5.50 6.33
C PRO A 436 -14.21 -6.41 5.12
N HIS A 437 -13.11 -6.17 4.40
CA HIS A 437 -12.65 -7.04 3.32
C HIS A 437 -11.80 -8.18 3.88
N PRO A 438 -12.28 -9.44 3.90
CA PRO A 438 -11.47 -10.57 4.35
C PRO A 438 -10.36 -10.85 3.34
N TRP A 439 -9.20 -11.32 3.81
CA TRP A 439 -8.16 -11.83 2.90
C TRP A 439 -8.37 -13.33 2.71
N ASP A 440 -8.79 -13.77 1.53
CA ASP A 440 -8.97 -15.21 1.24
C ASP A 440 -8.48 -15.67 -0.14
N GLU A 441 -7.87 -14.75 -0.93
CA GLU A 441 -7.40 -14.98 -2.30
C GLU A 441 -8.50 -15.38 -3.28
N ASN A 442 -9.75 -14.98 -3.02
CA ASN A 442 -10.90 -15.36 -3.83
C ASN A 442 -11.83 -14.18 -4.20
N GLU A 443 -11.49 -13.43 -5.24
CA GLU A 443 -12.30 -12.30 -5.72
C GLU A 443 -13.78 -12.66 -6.02
N ALA A 444 -14.11 -13.92 -6.32
CA ALA A 444 -15.47 -14.30 -6.71
C ALA A 444 -16.51 -14.13 -5.58
N ASN A 445 -16.08 -14.00 -4.32
CA ASN A 445 -16.96 -13.75 -3.18
C ASN A 445 -16.97 -12.27 -2.71
N ASP A 446 -16.19 -11.40 -3.36
CA ASP A 446 -16.10 -10.00 -2.99
C ASP A 446 -17.34 -9.22 -3.41
N ASP A 447 -17.74 -8.27 -2.55
CA ASP A 447 -18.82 -7.33 -2.85
C ASP A 447 -18.52 -6.54 -4.14
N GLN A 448 -19.42 -6.61 -5.11
CA GLN A 448 -19.32 -5.90 -6.39
C GLN A 448 -20.60 -5.11 -6.68
N TRP A 449 -20.44 -3.86 -7.14
CA TRP A 449 -21.53 -2.90 -7.31
C TRP A 449 -21.68 -2.48 -8.79
N PRO A 450 -22.21 -3.35 -9.66
CA PRO A 450 -22.36 -3.05 -11.08
C PRO A 450 -23.48 -2.02 -11.34
N TYR A 451 -23.36 -1.33 -12.47
CA TYR A 451 -24.29 -0.28 -12.89
C TYR A 451 -24.33 -0.12 -14.41
N LYS A 452 -25.33 0.62 -14.89
CA LYS A 452 -25.35 1.19 -16.24
C LYS A 452 -25.64 2.69 -16.22
N VAL A 453 -25.13 3.40 -17.22
CA VAL A 453 -25.28 4.85 -17.38
C VAL A 453 -25.72 5.21 -18.79
N LYS A 454 -26.61 6.18 -18.94
CA LYS A 454 -26.98 6.75 -20.24
C LYS A 454 -26.73 8.24 -20.24
N PHE A 455 -25.87 8.69 -21.15
CA PHE A 455 -25.47 10.08 -21.29
C PHE A 455 -26.36 10.84 -22.28
N THR A 456 -26.64 12.09 -21.98
CA THR A 456 -27.24 13.08 -22.91
C THR A 456 -26.23 14.20 -23.13
N ASN A 457 -26.12 14.67 -24.37
CA ASN A 457 -25.16 15.69 -24.80
C ASN A 457 -23.69 15.32 -24.58
N SER A 458 -23.37 14.03 -24.37
CA SER A 458 -22.01 13.50 -24.25
C SER A 458 -22.03 11.99 -24.52
N SER A 459 -20.87 11.38 -24.78
CA SER A 459 -20.70 9.94 -24.85
C SER A 459 -19.38 9.51 -24.20
N VAL A 460 -19.23 8.20 -23.95
CA VAL A 460 -17.93 7.60 -23.61
C VAL A 460 -16.96 7.79 -24.79
N LEU A 461 -15.68 8.02 -24.51
CA LEU A 461 -14.61 8.17 -25.52
C LEU A 461 -14.31 6.88 -26.29
#